data_AF-A0A7Y7XA22-F1
#
_entry.id   AF-A0A7Y7XA22-F1
#
_cell.length_a   1.000
_cell.length_b   1.000
_cell.length_c   1.000
_cell.angle_alpha   90.00
_cell.angle_beta   90.00
_cell.angle_gamma   90.00
#
_symmetry.space_group_name_H-M   'P 1'
#
loop_
_entity.id
_entity.type
_entity.pdbx_description
1 polymer ?
#
loop_
_entity_poly.entity_id
_entity_poly.type
_entity_poly.pdbx_seq_one_letter_code
_entity_poly.pdbx_strand_id
1 'polypeptide(L)'
;MNPIFTDIGEHILLTVEDQLTNNEVSDDDEMREHFIEIGLTEAQADAALKLRSLYQVNLYMIGQSPLFQGDMTTCFDPHTRSFKRDR
;
A
#
# COMPACT_ATOMS: atom_id res chain seq x y z
N MET A 1 8.30 -8.28 6.69
CA MET A 1 7.49 -7.07 6.92
C MET A 1 8.32 -5.89 6.48
N ASN A 2 7.74 -4.94 5.75
CA ASN A 2 8.50 -3.77 5.29
C ASN A 2 8.93 -2.94 6.51
N PRO A 3 10.25 -2.76 6.77
CA PRO A 3 10.75 -2.15 8.01
C PRO A 3 10.33 -0.68 8.17
N ILE A 4 9.85 -0.05 7.10
CA ILE A 4 9.29 1.31 7.15
C ILE A 4 7.95 1.34 7.91
N PHE A 5 7.17 0.26 7.85
CA PHE A 5 5.81 0.19 8.40
C PHE A 5 5.70 -0.69 9.65
N THR A 6 6.81 -1.18 10.21
CA THR A 6 6.80 -2.06 11.39
C THR A 6 6.34 -1.37 12.68
N ASP A 7 6.43 -0.05 12.74
CA ASP A 7 6.01 0.75 13.90
C ASP A 7 4.52 1.18 13.82
N ILE A 8 3.87 0.92 12.68
CA ILE A 8 2.49 1.34 12.42
C ILE A 8 1.52 0.28 12.92
N GLY A 9 0.44 0.71 13.58
CA GLY A 9 -0.66 -0.17 13.95
C GLY A 9 -1.33 -0.79 12.71
N GLU A 10 -1.67 -2.08 12.78
CA GLU A 10 -2.31 -2.82 11.69
C GLU A 10 -3.55 -2.10 11.12
N HIS A 11 -4.35 -1.48 11.99
CA HIS A 11 -5.53 -0.70 11.58
C HIS A 11 -5.18 0.46 10.64
N ILE A 12 -4.09 1.19 10.90
CA ILE A 12 -3.63 2.29 10.05
C ILE A 12 -3.13 1.74 8.73
N LEU A 13 -2.39 0.62 8.74
CA LEU A 13 -1.91 -0.02 7.51
C LEU A 13 -3.05 -0.47 6.60
N LEU A 14 -4.12 -1.03 7.17
CA LEU A 14 -5.32 -1.40 6.44
C LEU A 14 -6.02 -0.16 5.85
N THR A 15 -6.10 0.94 6.59
CA THR A 15 -6.64 2.21 6.07
C THR A 15 -5.80 2.75 4.93
N VAL A 16 -4.46 2.74 5.04
CA VAL A 16 -3.55 3.17 3.96
C VAL A 16 -3.72 2.28 2.73
N GLU A 17 -3.79 0.97 2.91
CA GLU A 17 -4.01 0.00 1.82
C GLU A 17 -5.35 0.24 1.10
N ASP A 18 -6.43 0.47 1.86
CA ASP A 18 -7.75 0.80 1.32
C ASP A 18 -7.71 2.10 0.52
N GLN A 19 -7.07 3.15 1.04
CA GLN A 19 -6.91 4.42 0.34
C GLN A 19 -6.06 4.26 -0.92
N LEU A 20 -4.93 3.54 -0.89
CA LEU A 20 -4.11 3.34 -2.09
C LEU A 20 -4.83 2.54 -3.18
N THR A 21 -5.72 1.63 -2.78
CA THR A 21 -6.46 0.76 -3.72
C THR A 21 -7.70 1.45 -4.29
N ASN A 22 -8.45 2.16 -3.44
CA ASN A 22 -9.77 2.70 -3.78
C ASN A 22 -9.77 4.21 -4.08
N ASN A 23 -8.73 4.95 -3.67
CA ASN A 23 -8.67 6.40 -3.85
C ASN A 23 -7.91 6.81 -5.13
N GLU A 24 -8.67 6.91 -6.21
CA GLU A 24 -8.21 7.44 -7.52
C GLU A 24 -8.43 8.95 -7.66
N VAL A 25 -9.06 9.62 -6.68
CA VAL A 25 -9.54 11.00 -6.81
C VAL A 25 -8.62 12.01 -6.13
N SER A 26 -7.99 11.65 -5.00
CA SER A 26 -7.09 12.53 -4.27
C SER A 26 -5.75 12.70 -4.96
N ASP A 27 -5.15 13.88 -4.87
CA ASP A 27 -3.77 14.10 -5.33
C ASP A 27 -2.75 13.48 -4.37
N ASP A 28 -1.50 13.31 -4.82
CA ASP A 28 -0.43 12.72 -4.00
C ASP A 28 -0.17 13.54 -2.72
N ASP A 29 -0.26 14.87 -2.81
CA ASP A 29 -0.10 15.75 -1.64
C ASP A 29 -1.25 15.59 -0.63
N GLU A 30 -2.50 15.51 -1.10
CA GLU A 30 -3.66 15.29 -0.22
C GLU A 30 -3.61 13.92 0.47
N MET A 31 -3.22 12.87 -0.26
CA MET A 31 -3.01 11.55 0.33
C MET A 31 -1.86 11.55 1.34
N ARG A 32 -0.77 12.29 1.06
CA ARG A 32 0.35 12.44 1.99
C ARG A 32 -0.11 13.04 3.31
N GLU A 33 -0.82 14.16 3.25
CA GLU A 33 -1.34 14.85 4.43
C GLU A 33 -2.28 13.94 5.20
N HIS A 34 -3.22 13.28 4.51
CA HIS A 34 -4.15 12.35 5.14
C HIS A 34 -3.43 11.20 5.87
N PHE A 35 -2.40 10.63 5.26
CA PHE A 35 -1.58 9.59 5.88
C PHE A 35 -0.87 10.08 7.14
N ILE A 36 -0.34 11.29 7.12
CA ILE A 36 0.30 11.89 8.29
C ILE A 36 -0.72 12.13 9.40
N GLU A 37 -1.92 12.60 9.06
CA GLU A 37 -3.01 12.85 10.02
C GLU A 37 -3.49 11.58 10.73
N ILE A 38 -3.56 10.44 10.02
CA ILE A 38 -3.96 9.16 10.62
C ILE A 38 -2.83 8.48 11.42
N GLY A 39 -1.61 9.03 11.38
CA GLY A 39 -0.49 8.60 12.23
C GLY A 39 0.78 8.12 11.51
N LEU A 40 0.92 8.32 10.19
CA LEU A 40 2.18 8.05 9.50
C LEU A 40 3.18 9.19 9.73
N THR A 41 4.46 8.83 9.75
CA THR A 41 5.54 9.81 9.56
C THR A 41 5.62 10.24 8.09
N GLU A 42 6.23 11.39 7.83
CA GLU A 42 6.41 11.87 6.45
C GLU A 42 7.13 10.85 5.56
N ALA A 43 8.14 10.15 6.11
CA ALA A 43 8.87 9.12 5.38
C ALA A 43 8.00 7.90 5.04
N GLN A 44 7.08 7.52 5.93
CA GLN A 44 6.12 6.44 5.68
C GLN A 44 5.07 6.86 4.64
N ALA A 45 4.57 8.08 4.71
CA ALA A 45 3.61 8.61 3.74
C ALA A 45 4.22 8.68 2.34
N ASP A 46 5.46 9.18 2.21
CA ASP A 46 6.20 9.21 0.94
C ASP A 46 6.46 7.79 0.39
N ALA A 47 6.81 6.84 1.26
CA ALA A 47 6.97 5.45 0.88
C ALA A 47 5.66 4.81 0.41
N ALA A 48 4.52 5.12 1.04
CA ALA A 48 3.20 4.65 0.63
C ALA A 48 2.81 5.22 -0.74
N LEU A 49 3.07 6.51 -0.98
CA LEU A 49 2.81 7.15 -2.27
C LEU A 49 3.62 6.57 -3.42
N LYS A 50 4.89 6.21 -3.19
CA LYS A 50 5.70 5.48 -4.19
C LYS A 50 5.08 4.16 -4.62
N LEU A 51 4.27 3.54 -3.75
CA LEU A 51 3.56 2.31 -4.07
C LEU A 51 2.22 2.56 -4.76
N ARG A 52 1.66 3.78 -4.71
CA ARG A 52 0.35 4.12 -5.28
C ARG A 52 0.18 3.68 -6.73
N SER A 53 1.18 3.92 -7.57
CA SER A 53 1.18 3.49 -8.97
C SER A 53 1.07 1.97 -9.13
N LEU A 54 1.58 1.20 -8.16
CA LEU A 54 1.46 -0.25 -8.14
C LEU A 54 0.04 -0.70 -7.75
N TYR A 55 -0.59 -0.03 -6.78
CA TYR A 55 -1.97 -0.35 -6.34
C TYR A 55 -3.03 0.03 -7.37
N GLN A 56 -2.80 1.07 -8.20
CA GLN A 56 -3.70 1.44 -9.29
C GLN A 56 -3.77 0.37 -10.40
N VAL A 57 -2.67 -0.35 -10.64
CA VAL A 57 -2.55 -1.30 -11.76
C VAL A 57 -2.70 -2.75 -11.30
N ASN A 58 -2.40 -3.05 -10.03
CA ASN A 58 -2.37 -4.41 -9.51
C ASN A 58 -3.31 -4.57 -8.32
N LEU A 59 -4.07 -5.66 -8.31
CA LEU A 59 -4.87 -6.08 -7.17
C LEU A 59 -4.00 -6.92 -6.24
N TYR A 60 -3.83 -6.44 -5.00
CA TYR A 60 -3.13 -7.17 -3.95
C TYR A 60 -4.14 -7.82 -3.00
N MET A 61 -3.73 -8.94 -2.40
CA MET A 61 -4.48 -9.50 -1.28
C MET A 61 -4.21 -8.70 -0.01
N ILE A 62 -5.27 -8.38 0.73
CA ILE A 62 -5.21 -7.64 2.01
C ILE A 62 -4.17 -8.30 2.94
N GLY A 63 -3.24 -7.51 3.46
CA GLY A 63 -2.16 -8.01 4.32
C GLY A 63 -1.00 -8.70 3.59
N GLN A 64 -1.06 -8.83 2.26
CA GLN A 64 0.02 -9.37 1.40
C GLN A 64 0.55 -8.37 0.37
N SER A 65 0.21 -7.11 0.52
CA SER A 65 0.64 -6.03 -0.37
C SER A 65 2.02 -5.47 0.03
N PRO A 66 2.63 -4.61 -0.81
CA PRO A 66 3.96 -4.05 -0.56
C PRO A 66 4.09 -3.29 0.77
N LEU A 67 2.98 -2.76 1.29
CA LEU A 67 2.90 -2.22 2.65
C LEU A 67 3.26 -3.25 3.73
N PHE A 68 2.78 -4.49 3.59
CA PHE A 68 2.93 -5.54 4.59
C PHE A 68 4.17 -6.42 4.36
N GLN A 69 4.42 -6.84 3.12
CA GLN A 69 5.42 -7.88 2.83
C GLN A 69 6.64 -7.40 2.03
N GLY A 70 6.73 -6.14 1.60
CA GLY A 70 7.89 -5.61 0.89
C GLY A 70 8.17 -6.39 -0.41
N ASP A 71 9.23 -7.21 -0.43
CA ASP A 71 9.62 -8.05 -1.58
C ASP A 71 8.83 -9.37 -1.70
N MET A 72 8.05 -9.76 -0.69
CA MET A 72 7.30 -11.03 -0.71
C MET A 72 5.82 -10.83 -1.06
N THR A 73 5.52 -9.88 -1.94
CA THR A 73 4.16 -9.46 -2.23
C THR A 73 3.46 -10.40 -3.19
N THR A 74 2.16 -10.55 -2.97
CA THR A 74 1.31 -11.38 -3.82
C THR A 74 0.37 -10.48 -4.62
N CYS A 75 0.60 -10.36 -5.93
CA CYS A 75 -0.25 -9.62 -6.85
C CYS A 75 -1.16 -10.58 -7.64
N PHE A 76 -2.34 -10.09 -8.02
CA PHE A 76 -3.26 -10.82 -8.87
C PHE A 76 -2.81 -10.71 -10.33
N ASP A 77 -2.56 -11.87 -10.96
CA ASP A 77 -2.27 -11.96 -12.39
C ASP A 77 -3.59 -12.15 -13.16
N PRO A 78 -4.06 -11.14 -13.93
CA PRO A 78 -5.31 -11.23 -14.67
C PRO A 78 -5.26 -12.25 -15.81
N HIS A 79 -4.08 -12.62 -16.30
CA HIS A 79 -3.90 -13.58 -17.38
C HIS A 79 -4.07 -15.02 -16.89
N THR A 80 -3.57 -15.32 -15.69
CA THR A 80 -3.73 -16.64 -15.05
C THR A 80 -4.87 -16.72 -14.04
N ARG A 81 -5.56 -15.59 -13.80
CA ARG A 81 -6.64 -15.42 -12.79
C ARG A 81 -6.23 -15.94 -11.41
N SER A 82 -4.95 -15.82 -11.09
CA SER A 82 -4.34 -16.42 -9.91
C SER A 82 -3.43 -15.42 -9.24
N PHE A 83 -3.30 -15.54 -7.92
CA PHE A 83 -2.36 -14.77 -7.14
C PHE A 83 -0.96 -15.34 -7.29
N LYS A 84 -0.02 -14.53 -7.76
CA LYS A 84 1.39 -14.90 -7.89
C LYS A 84 2.23 -14.02 -6.99
N ARG A 85 3.27 -14.62 -6.41
CA ARG A 85 4.31 -13.83 -5.77
C ARG A 85 5.17 -13.20 -6.85
N ASP A 86 5.39 -11.90 -6.76
CA ASP A 86 6.43 -11.24 -7.54
C ASP A 86 7.77 -11.81 -7.04
N ARG A 87 8.58 -12.37 -7.95
CA ARG A 87 9.85 -13.07 -7.62
C ARG A 87 10.99 -12.48 -8.42
#